data_AF-A0A4N9BCD0-F1
#
_entry.id   AF-A0A4N9BCD0-F1
#
_cell.length_a   1.000
_cell.length_b   1.000
_cell.length_c   1.000
_cell.angle_alpha   90.00
_cell.angle_beta   90.00
_cell.angle_gamma   90.00
#
_symmetry.space_group_name_H-M   'P 1'
#
loop_
_entity.id
_entity.type
_entity.pdbx_description
1 polymer ?
#
loop_
_entity_poly.entity_id
_entity_poly.type
_entity_poly.pdbx_seq_one_letter_code
_entity_poly.pdbx_strand_id
1 'polypeptide(L)'
;MAGSSREHAAWVLAYYGFKVVIAGSFGDIHYNNELNNGLLPIVQPREVREKLAQLQPTDQVTVDLEQQKIISPVEEFTFEIDSEWKHKLLNSLDDIGITLQYEELIAAYEKQRPAYWQD
;
A
#
# COMPACT_ATOMS: atom_id res chain seq x y z
N MET A 1 -10.04 5.43 17.29
CA MET A 1 -9.23 5.48 18.54
C MET A 1 -9.16 6.94 19.03
N ALA A 2 -9.50 7.21 20.30
CA ALA A 2 -9.44 8.54 20.91
C ALA A 2 -8.54 8.51 22.15
N GLY A 3 -7.43 9.25 22.13
CA GLY A 3 -6.50 9.36 23.26
C GLY A 3 -5.13 9.89 22.82
N SER A 4 -4.56 10.82 23.58
CA SER A 4 -3.43 11.70 23.25
C SER A 4 -2.05 11.02 23.10
N SER A 5 -1.99 9.70 22.94
CA SER A 5 -0.74 8.96 22.62
C SER A 5 -0.43 8.95 21.12
N ARG A 6 -0.70 10.08 20.44
CA ARG A 6 -0.91 10.15 18.98
C ARG A 6 0.34 10.15 18.12
N GLU A 7 1.49 10.56 18.65
CA GLU A 7 2.73 10.59 17.86
C GLU A 7 3.48 9.25 17.96
N HIS A 8 3.65 8.68 19.15
CA HIS A 8 4.36 7.40 19.30
C HIS A 8 3.65 6.19 18.68
N ALA A 9 2.31 6.17 18.62
CA ALA A 9 1.57 5.03 18.05
C ALA A 9 1.71 4.93 16.51
N ALA A 10 1.73 6.07 15.82
CA ALA A 10 1.99 6.09 14.38
C ALA A 10 3.43 5.65 14.07
N TRP A 11 4.39 6.02 14.93
CA TRP A 11 5.78 5.59 14.80
C TRP A 11 5.97 4.08 15.02
N VAL A 12 5.24 3.47 15.96
CA VAL A 12 5.31 2.01 16.19
C VAL A 12 4.76 1.21 15.00
N LEU A 13 3.70 1.68 14.34
CA LEU A 13 3.14 1.01 13.15
C LEU A 13 4.08 1.12 11.94
N ALA A 14 4.68 2.28 11.73
CA ALA A 14 5.69 2.48 10.68
C ALA A 14 6.97 1.66 10.95
N TYR A 15 7.43 1.55 12.21
CA TYR A 15 8.60 0.73 12.57
C TYR A 15 8.37 -0.78 12.44
N TYR A 16 7.12 -1.26 12.49
CA TYR A 16 6.79 -2.68 12.31
C TYR A 16 6.60 -3.09 10.83
N GLY A 17 6.79 -2.18 9.88
CA GLY A 17 6.69 -2.48 8.44
C GLY A 17 5.26 -2.56 7.91
N PHE A 18 4.26 -2.06 8.66
CA PHE A 18 2.90 -1.97 8.15
C PHE A 18 2.82 -0.88 7.06
N LYS A 19 2.25 -1.23 5.91
CA LYS A 19 2.03 -0.31 4.78
C LYS A 19 0.58 0.16 4.66
N VAL A 20 -0.36 -0.58 5.23
CA VAL A 20 -1.81 -0.33 5.12
C VAL A 20 -2.48 -0.60 6.45
N VAL A 21 -3.44 0.25 6.84
CA VAL A 21 -4.31 0.04 8.00
C VAL A 21 -5.77 0.14 7.55
N ILE A 22 -6.59 -0.87 7.88
CA ILE A 22 -8.02 -0.88 7.51
C ILE A 22 -8.87 -0.73 8.78
N ALA A 23 -9.67 0.33 8.85
CA ALA A 23 -10.49 0.64 10.03
C ALA A 23 -11.90 1.13 9.67
N GLY A 24 -12.79 1.22 10.66
CA GLY A 24 -14.13 1.78 10.46
C GLY A 24 -14.16 3.31 10.39
N SER A 25 -13.14 3.97 10.94
CA SER A 25 -12.94 5.42 10.88
C SER A 25 -11.56 5.78 11.42
N PHE A 26 -11.05 6.92 10.99
CA PHE A 26 -9.83 7.54 11.51
C PHE A 26 -10.18 8.91 12.08
N GLY A 27 -9.43 9.36 13.09
CA GLY A 27 -9.49 10.78 13.48
C GLY A 27 -8.69 11.60 12.47
N ASP A 28 -9.15 12.80 12.12
CA ASP A 28 -8.60 13.62 11.02
C ASP A 28 -7.08 13.83 11.13
N ILE A 29 -6.61 14.13 12.35
CA ILE A 29 -5.18 14.33 12.65
C ILE A 29 -4.38 13.05 12.40
N HIS A 30 -4.95 11.89 12.73
CA HIS A 30 -4.27 10.61 12.60
C HIS A 30 -4.20 10.17 11.14
N TYR A 31 -5.32 10.29 10.41
CA TYR A 31 -5.40 9.98 8.99
C TYR A 31 -4.34 10.77 8.19
N ASN A 32 -4.24 12.07 8.45
CA ASN A 32 -3.26 12.92 7.81
C ASN A 32 -1.82 12.55 8.21
N ASN A 33 -1.58 12.23 9.48
CA ASN A 33 -0.25 11.83 9.94
C ASN A 33 0.18 10.48 9.36
N GLU A 34 -0.70 9.49 9.26
CA GLU A 34 -0.42 8.19 8.66
C GLU A 34 -0.01 8.34 7.19
N LEU A 35 -0.77 9.12 6.41
CA LEU A 35 -0.47 9.38 5.00
C LEU A 35 0.87 10.08 4.79
N ASN A 36 1.20 11.07 5.64
CA ASN A 36 2.51 11.73 5.59
C ASN A 36 3.68 10.80 5.94
N ASN A 37 3.44 9.70 6.64
CA ASN A 37 4.45 8.70 7.00
C ASN A 37 4.47 7.49 6.05
N GLY A 38 3.80 7.57 4.89
CA GLY A 38 3.76 6.48 3.91
C GLY A 38 2.89 5.28 4.32
N LEU A 39 2.03 5.44 5.33
CA LEU A 39 1.03 4.45 5.70
C LEU A 39 -0.30 4.79 5.01
N LEU A 40 -0.96 3.80 4.41
CA LEU A 40 -2.25 3.97 3.74
C LEU A 40 -3.41 3.60 4.70
N PRO A 41 -4.08 4.57 5.33
CA PRO A 41 -5.33 4.33 6.05
C PRO A 41 -6.51 4.14 5.08
N ILE A 42 -7.24 3.03 5.24
CA ILE A 42 -8.41 2.67 4.43
C ILE A 42 -9.64 2.52 5.33
N VAL A 43 -10.72 3.20 4.99
CA VAL A 43 -11.99 3.10 5.71
C VAL A 43 -12.87 2.03 5.06
N GLN A 44 -13.36 1.08 5.87
CA GLN A 44 -14.27 0.03 5.40
C GLN A 44 -15.43 -0.22 6.39
N PRO A 45 -16.62 -0.59 5.89
CA PRO A 45 -17.74 -1.02 6.72
C PRO A 45 -17.38 -2.21 7.62
N ARG A 46 -18.16 -2.40 8.68
CA ARG A 46 -17.93 -3.47 9.65
C ARG A 46 -17.93 -4.86 9.00
N GLU A 47 -18.86 -5.11 8.08
CA GLU A 47 -18.99 -6.41 7.39
C GLU A 47 -17.70 -6.78 6.64
N VAL A 48 -17.08 -5.82 5.94
CA VAL A 48 -15.85 -6.03 5.17
C VAL A 48 -14.70 -6.32 6.12
N ARG A 49 -14.58 -5.56 7.20
CA ARG A 49 -13.53 -5.78 8.21
C ARG A 49 -13.69 -7.12 8.91
N GLU A 50 -14.91 -7.57 9.18
CA GLU A 50 -15.16 -8.88 9.76
C GLU A 50 -14.78 -10.00 8.77
N LYS A 51 -15.08 -9.86 7.47
CA LYS A 51 -14.62 -10.79 6.43
C LYS A 51 -13.08 -10.86 6.38
N LEU A 52 -12.40 -9.72 6.33
CA LEU A 52 -10.94 -9.65 6.30
C LEU A 52 -10.29 -10.21 7.57
N ALA A 53 -10.95 -10.08 8.73
CA ALA A 53 -10.46 -10.62 10.00
C ALA A 53 -10.55 -12.16 10.11
N GLN A 54 -11.29 -12.83 9.22
CA GLN A 54 -11.37 -14.30 9.17
C GLN A 54 -10.27 -14.94 8.30
N LEU A 55 -9.45 -14.12 7.62
CA LEU A 55 -8.35 -14.61 6.80
C LEU A 55 -7.32 -15.35 7.65
N GLN A 56 -6.71 -16.37 7.06
CA GLN A 56 -5.63 -17.11 7.69
C GLN A 56 -4.36 -16.26 7.71
N PRO A 57 -3.44 -16.44 8.68
CA PRO A 57 -2.16 -15.74 8.70
C PRO A 57 -1.30 -15.95 7.45
N THR A 58 -1.57 -17.01 6.68
CA THR A 58 -0.89 -17.34 5.42
C THR A 58 -1.53 -16.67 4.20
N ASP A 59 -2.72 -16.09 4.35
CA ASP A 59 -3.44 -15.46 3.24
C ASP A 59 -2.81 -14.12 2.88
N GLN A 60 -2.57 -13.92 1.59
CA GLN A 60 -2.03 -12.66 1.08
C GLN A 60 -3.18 -11.72 0.73
N VAL A 61 -3.09 -10.48 1.23
CA VAL A 61 -3.99 -9.39 0.87
C VAL A 61 -3.19 -8.35 0.09
N THR A 62 -3.61 -8.08 -1.13
CA THR A 62 -3.01 -7.05 -1.99
C THR A 62 -3.88 -5.80 -1.96
N VAL A 63 -3.25 -4.64 -1.85
CA VAL A 63 -3.95 -3.36 -1.94
C VAL A 63 -3.45 -2.63 -3.17
N ASP A 64 -4.33 -2.52 -4.16
CA ASP A 64 -4.08 -1.78 -5.39
C ASP A 64 -4.60 -0.35 -5.21
N LEU A 65 -3.67 0.59 -5.01
CA LEU A 65 -4.00 2.00 -4.84
C LEU A 65 -4.46 2.66 -6.15
N GLU A 66 -3.97 2.19 -7.30
CA GLU A 66 -4.34 2.74 -8.61
C GLU A 66 -5.81 2.43 -8.92
N GLN A 67 -6.21 1.17 -8.73
CA GLN A 67 -7.59 0.72 -8.90
C GLN A 67 -8.47 0.96 -7.66
N GLN A 68 -7.88 1.34 -6.53
CA GLN A 68 -8.52 1.51 -5.23
C GLN A 68 -9.26 0.24 -4.77
N LYS A 69 -8.54 -0.88 -4.79
CA LYS A 69 -9.05 -2.21 -4.43
C LYS A 69 -8.22 -2.88 -3.35
N ILE A 70 -8.91 -3.61 -2.47
CA ILE A 70 -8.36 -4.61 -1.57
C ILE A 70 -8.70 -5.97 -2.17
N ILE A 71 -7.67 -6.72 -2.56
CA ILE A 71 -7.77 -8.03 -3.20
C ILE A 71 -7.37 -9.06 -2.16
N SER A 72 -8.30 -9.92 -1.77
CA SER A 72 -8.07 -11.02 -0.84
C SER A 72 -8.44 -12.36 -1.50
N PRO A 73 -8.06 -13.51 -0.93
CA PRO A 73 -8.42 -14.82 -1.49
C PRO A 73 -9.92 -15.12 -1.47
N VAL A 74 -10.70 -14.38 -0.66
CA VAL A 74 -12.14 -14.60 -0.51
C VAL A 74 -12.98 -13.67 -1.38
N GLU A 75 -12.62 -12.39 -1.44
CA GLU A 75 -13.41 -11.36 -2.12
C GLU A 75 -12.55 -10.11 -2.41
N GLU A 76 -12.97 -9.33 -3.40
CA GLU A 76 -12.42 -8.00 -3.69
C GLU A 76 -13.31 -6.91 -3.09
N PHE A 77 -12.70 -5.90 -2.48
CA PHE A 77 -13.40 -4.74 -1.91
C PHE A 77 -12.85 -3.45 -2.51
N THR A 78 -13.72 -2.52 -2.86
CA THR A 78 -13.31 -1.18 -3.28
C THR A 78 -13.17 -0.26 -2.07
N PHE A 79 -12.24 0.70 -2.14
CA PHE A 79 -12.14 1.78 -1.18
C PHE A 79 -12.05 3.13 -1.87
N GLU A 80 -12.16 4.20 -1.09
CA GLU A 80 -12.01 5.57 -1.57
C GLU A 80 -10.85 6.24 -0.84
N ILE A 81 -10.09 7.03 -1.59
CA ILE A 81 -9.07 7.93 -1.07
C ILE A 81 -9.13 9.24 -1.84
N ASP A 82 -8.79 10.33 -1.15
CA ASP A 82 -8.66 11.63 -1.79
C ASP A 82 -7.61 11.60 -2.91
N SER A 83 -7.95 12.25 -4.04
CA SER A 83 -7.13 12.22 -5.25
C SER A 83 -5.74 12.85 -5.07
N GLU A 84 -5.59 13.87 -4.22
CA GLU A 84 -4.29 14.49 -3.97
C GLU A 84 -3.40 13.55 -3.16
N TRP A 85 -3.98 12.86 -2.18
CA TRP A 85 -3.28 11.84 -1.39
C TRP A 85 -2.92 10.61 -2.21
N LYS A 86 -3.83 10.14 -3.07
CA LYS A 86 -3.53 9.08 -4.03
C LYS A 86 -2.34 9.44 -4.92
N HIS A 87 -2.36 10.64 -5.51
CA HIS A 87 -1.24 11.11 -6.33
C HIS A 87 0.06 11.18 -5.52
N LYS A 88 0.04 11.71 -4.30
CA LYS A 88 1.22 11.75 -3.44
C LYS A 88 1.76 10.36 -3.13
N LEU A 89 0.91 9.42 -2.71
CA LEU A 89 1.34 8.06 -2.37
C LEU A 89 1.84 7.27 -3.60
N LEU A 90 1.24 7.47 -4.77
CA LEU A 90 1.71 6.86 -6.02
C LEU A 90 3.02 7.47 -6.53
N ASN A 91 3.28 8.76 -6.25
CA ASN A 91 4.44 9.50 -6.77
C ASN A 91 5.53 9.79 -5.73
N SER A 92 5.35 9.45 -4.44
CA SER A 92 6.28 9.75 -3.34
C SER A 92 6.45 8.59 -2.37
N LEU A 93 7.09 7.50 -2.81
CA LEU A 93 8.06 6.68 -2.06
C LEU A 93 8.30 5.38 -2.83
N ASP A 94 8.80 5.56 -4.05
CA ASP A 94 9.23 4.45 -4.90
C ASP A 94 10.69 4.03 -4.58
N ASP A 95 10.97 3.84 -3.29
CA ASP A 95 12.27 3.29 -2.82
C ASP A 95 12.29 1.74 -2.88
N ILE A 96 11.18 1.10 -3.27
CA ILE A 96 11.10 -0.38 -3.38
C ILE A 96 10.49 -0.86 -4.72
N GLY A 97 9.93 0.01 -5.56
CA GLY A 97 9.32 -0.37 -6.86
C GLY A 97 10.16 -0.01 -8.10
N ILE A 98 11.06 0.97 -8.02
CA ILE A 98 11.90 1.42 -9.13
C ILE A 98 12.85 0.30 -9.56
N THR A 99 13.31 -0.53 -8.63
CA THR A 99 14.23 -1.64 -8.97
C THR A 99 13.57 -2.65 -9.91
N LEU A 100 12.27 -2.94 -9.74
CA LEU A 100 11.55 -3.89 -10.60
C LEU A 100 11.15 -3.30 -11.96
N GLN A 101 10.83 -2.00 -12.05
CA GLN A 101 10.53 -1.39 -13.35
C GLN A 101 11.77 -1.22 -14.23
N TYR A 102 12.96 -1.04 -13.66
CA TYR A 102 14.20 -1.01 -14.45
C TYR A 102 14.77 -2.40 -14.76
N GLU A 103 14.55 -3.44 -13.94
CA GLU A 103 14.96 -4.80 -14.28
C GLU A 103 14.23 -5.33 -15.53
N GLU A 104 12.92 -5.10 -15.66
CA GLU A 104 12.19 -5.54 -16.86
C GLU A 104 12.56 -4.75 -18.12
N LEU A 105 12.83 -3.43 -18.00
CA LEU A 105 13.29 -2.61 -19.13
C LEU A 105 14.73 -2.92 -19.55
N ILE A 106 15.63 -3.20 -18.60
CA ILE A 106 17.00 -3.65 -18.87
C ILE A 106 16.98 -5.05 -19.49
N ALA A 107 16.18 -5.98 -18.96
CA ALA A 107 16.03 -7.32 -19.52
C ALA A 107 15.45 -7.28 -20.94
N ALA A 108 14.47 -6.40 -21.22
CA ALA A 108 13.92 -6.21 -22.56
C ALA A 108 14.94 -5.59 -23.53
N TYR A 109 15.78 -4.68 -23.05
CA TYR A 109 16.85 -4.05 -23.85
C TYR A 109 18.01 -5.03 -24.15
N GLU A 110 18.44 -5.84 -23.17
CA GLU A 110 19.47 -6.87 -23.40
C GLU A 110 19.01 -7.97 -24.34
N LYS A 111 17.71 -8.31 -24.34
CA LYS A 111 17.13 -9.30 -25.27
C LYS A 111 17.04 -8.80 -26.72
N GLN A 112 17.15 -7.49 -26.96
CA GLN A 112 17.19 -6.88 -28.29
C GLN A 112 18.60 -6.55 -28.78
N ARG A 113 19.66 -6.86 -28.02
CA ARG A 113 21.03 -6.66 -28.50
C ARG A 113 21.34 -7.61 -29.66
N PRO A 114 21.70 -7.09 -30.86
CA PRO A 114 22.18 -7.92 -31.95
C PRO A 114 23.52 -8.58 -31.60
N ALA A 115 23.67 -9.85 -31.96
CA ALA A 115 24.87 -10.65 -31.75
C ALA A 115 26.04 -10.22 -32.66
N TYR A 116 26.65 -9.07 -32.39
CA TYR A 116 27.85 -8.61 -33.13
C TYR A 116 29.00 -8.11 -32.24
N TRP A 117 29.03 -8.54 -30.98
CA TRP A 117 30.18 -8.36 -30.09
C TRP A 117 30.47 -9.65 -29.31
N GLN A 118 30.73 -10.74 -30.04
CA GLN A 118 31.54 -11.85 -29.55
C GLN A 118 32.84 -11.83 -30.36
N ASP A 119 33.86 -11.19 -29.79
CA ASP A 119 35.28 -11.41 -30.08
C ASP A 119 36.02 -11.40 -28.73
#